data_AF-A0A0Q5EGC5-F1
#
_entry.id   AF-A0A0Q5EGC5-F1
#
_cell.length_a   1.000
_cell.length_b   1.000
_cell.length_c   1.000
_cell.angle_alpha   90.00
_cell.angle_beta   90.00
_cell.angle_gamma   90.00
#
_symmetry.space_group_name_H-M   'P 1'
#
loop_
_entity.id
_entity.type
_entity.pdbx_description
1 polymer ?
#
loop_
_entity_poly.entity_id
_entity_poly.type
_entity_poly.pdbx_seq_one_letter_code
_entity_poly.pdbx_strand_id
1 'polypeptide(L)'
;MSDQPEQPTGSFQPLEPDSAAAQPDIRYGAPAPKRKRNPLVIWLSVLAAVLVIALVVVIGLLVVGQGGTPATDATGTPTVTATAEPTPAPTATDAVPAAPVRPTDCTQLFPAGYIDSVTEGGILELNPAWAQPDLATEFIGSNDNALVAVISANTDRLNCILGKSSGGGDLGIETNVLVVDAATQTAAIARMNEAGFTCSEETGGTMCFTETTEDAGTYGERHFLRDGTWIATRWSNTSITGWTQTIVSTLFPA
;
A
#
# COMPACT_ATOMS: atom_id res chain seq x y z
N MET A 1 -80.48 7.19 21.80
CA MET A 1 -79.85 6.96 20.48
C MET A 1 -78.36 6.92 20.73
N SER A 2 -77.85 5.73 21.00
CA SER A 2 -76.44 5.46 21.26
C SER A 2 -76.11 4.24 20.41
N ASP A 3 -75.49 4.45 19.26
CA ASP A 3 -75.01 3.40 18.38
C ASP A 3 -73.61 3.00 18.83
N GLN A 4 -73.45 1.71 19.15
CA GLN A 4 -72.18 1.06 19.40
C GLN A 4 -71.93 0.11 18.23
N PRO A 5 -70.78 0.18 17.53
CA PRO A 5 -70.52 -0.71 16.41
C PRO A 5 -70.16 -2.12 16.90
N GLU A 6 -70.81 -3.12 16.30
CA GLU A 6 -70.53 -4.55 16.46
C GLU A 6 -69.08 -4.87 16.03
N GLN A 7 -68.37 -5.64 16.86
CA GLN A 7 -67.10 -6.26 16.47
C GLN A 7 -67.38 -7.54 15.65
N PRO A 8 -66.64 -7.78 14.55
CA PRO A 8 -66.73 -9.03 13.83
C PRO A 8 -66.04 -10.16 14.62
N THR A 9 -66.79 -11.21 14.93
CA THR A 9 -66.28 -12.49 15.44
C THR A 9 -65.54 -13.24 14.32
N GLY A 10 -64.26 -12.93 14.16
CA GLY A 10 -63.32 -13.70 13.36
C GLY A 10 -62.73 -14.85 14.18
N SER A 11 -63.14 -16.07 13.89
CA SER A 11 -62.53 -17.29 14.41
C SER A 11 -61.08 -17.42 13.91
N PHE A 12 -60.11 -17.38 14.82
CA PHE A 12 -58.72 -17.72 14.53
C PHE A 12 -58.62 -19.21 14.17
N GLN A 13 -58.31 -19.51 12.92
CA GLN A 13 -57.82 -20.83 12.53
C GLN A 13 -56.34 -20.94 12.92
N PRO A 14 -55.91 -22.02 13.59
CA PRO A 14 -54.50 -22.31 13.78
C PRO A 14 -53.85 -22.50 12.40
N LEU A 15 -52.74 -21.82 12.15
CA LEU A 15 -51.90 -22.06 10.98
C LEU A 15 -51.41 -23.51 11.02
N GLU A 16 -51.90 -24.34 10.09
CA GLU A 16 -51.25 -25.61 9.76
C GLU A 16 -49.81 -25.32 9.32
N PRO A 17 -48.82 -26.12 9.75
CA PRO A 17 -47.45 -25.94 9.31
C PRO A 17 -47.39 -26.26 7.82
N ASP A 18 -47.13 -25.23 7.02
CA ASP A 18 -46.90 -25.36 5.58
C ASP A 18 -45.82 -26.41 5.33
N SER A 19 -46.27 -27.48 4.70
CA SER A 19 -45.55 -28.41 3.84
C SER A 19 -44.16 -27.92 3.44
N ALA A 20 -43.16 -28.67 3.91
CA ALA A 20 -41.75 -28.64 3.54
C ALA A 20 -41.47 -27.95 2.19
N ALA A 21 -40.97 -26.70 2.26
CA ALA A 21 -40.24 -26.11 1.17
C ALA A 21 -39.04 -27.02 0.85
N ALA A 22 -39.03 -27.57 -0.36
CA ALA A 22 -37.89 -28.32 -0.88
C ALA A 22 -36.64 -27.44 -0.78
N GLN A 23 -35.72 -27.82 0.11
CA GLN A 23 -34.41 -27.19 0.20
C GLN A 23 -33.71 -27.37 -1.16
N PRO A 24 -33.15 -26.31 -1.77
CA PRO A 24 -32.28 -26.49 -2.92
C PRO A 24 -31.10 -27.35 -2.48
N ASP A 25 -30.86 -28.41 -3.23
CA ASP A 25 -29.78 -29.37 -3.05
C ASP A 25 -28.44 -28.65 -3.32
N ILE A 26 -27.96 -27.88 -2.33
CA ILE A 26 -26.63 -27.27 -2.35
C ILE A 26 -25.63 -28.41 -2.19
N ARG A 27 -25.24 -28.99 -3.31
CA ARG A 27 -24.03 -29.81 -3.39
C ARG A 27 -22.87 -28.91 -3.00
N TYR A 28 -22.39 -29.07 -1.77
CA TYR A 28 -21.07 -28.61 -1.37
C TYR A 28 -20.08 -29.17 -2.40
N GLY A 29 -19.62 -28.30 -3.30
CA GLY A 29 -18.53 -28.61 -4.20
C GLY A 29 -17.35 -29.05 -3.32
N ALA A 30 -16.77 -30.19 -3.64
CA ALA A 30 -15.53 -30.64 -3.00
C ALA A 30 -14.52 -29.48 -3.02
N PRO A 31 -13.75 -29.27 -1.93
CA PRO A 31 -12.75 -28.21 -1.89
C PRO A 31 -11.85 -28.33 -3.12
N ALA A 32 -11.68 -27.22 -3.84
CA ALA A 32 -10.80 -27.17 -5.00
C ALA A 32 -9.43 -27.75 -4.60
N PRO A 33 -8.83 -28.64 -5.42
CA PRO A 33 -7.55 -29.24 -5.06
C PRO A 33 -6.51 -28.14 -4.88
N LYS A 34 -5.91 -28.05 -3.68
CA LYS A 34 -4.79 -27.14 -3.41
C LYS A 34 -3.71 -27.42 -4.45
N ARG A 35 -3.55 -26.49 -5.40
CA ARG A 35 -2.55 -26.60 -6.46
C ARG A 35 -1.18 -26.54 -5.78
N LYS A 36 -0.51 -27.70 -5.66
CA LYS A 36 0.86 -27.82 -5.17
C LYS A 36 1.74 -26.97 -6.11
N ARG A 37 2.02 -25.72 -5.73
CA ARG A 37 2.93 -24.85 -6.48
C ARG A 37 4.31 -25.47 -6.35
N ASN A 38 4.84 -25.97 -7.46
CA ASN A 38 6.15 -26.60 -7.49
C ASN A 38 7.19 -25.56 -7.02
N PRO A 39 8.01 -25.85 -6.00
CA PRO A 39 8.99 -24.91 -5.48
C PRO A 39 9.98 -24.46 -6.57
N LEU A 40 10.24 -25.33 -7.56
CA LEU A 40 11.03 -25.02 -8.75
C LEU A 40 10.48 -23.86 -9.59
N VAL A 41 9.15 -23.70 -9.66
CA VAL A 41 8.51 -22.58 -10.39
C VAL A 41 8.70 -21.29 -9.61
N ILE A 42 8.62 -21.34 -8.28
CA ILE A 42 8.89 -20.19 -7.41
C ILE A 42 10.36 -19.76 -7.55
N TRP A 43 11.30 -20.71 -7.52
CA TRP A 43 12.73 -20.43 -7.70
C TRP A 43 13.06 -19.84 -9.09
N LEU A 44 12.42 -20.33 -10.16
CA LEU A 44 12.59 -19.77 -11.51
C LEU A 44 12.01 -18.36 -11.63
N SER A 45 10.86 -18.10 -11.00
CA SER A 45 10.28 -16.75 -10.94
C SER A 45 11.16 -15.77 -10.15
N VAL A 46 11.73 -16.22 -9.03
CA VAL A 46 12.69 -15.43 -8.23
C VAL A 46 13.94 -15.09 -9.04
N LEU A 47 14.52 -16.08 -9.73
CA LEU A 47 15.72 -15.87 -10.54
C LEU A 47 15.45 -14.91 -11.71
N ALA A 48 14.29 -15.03 -12.38
CA ALA A 48 13.90 -14.13 -13.45
C ALA A 48 13.69 -12.69 -12.95
N ALA A 49 13.04 -12.51 -11.80
CA ALA A 49 12.81 -11.18 -11.20
C ALA A 49 14.12 -10.49 -10.81
N VAL A 50 15.05 -11.21 -10.17
CA VAL A 50 16.39 -10.70 -9.85
C VAL A 50 17.14 -10.28 -11.11
N LEU A 51 17.02 -11.06 -12.20
CA LEU A 51 17.68 -10.76 -13.47
C LEU A 51 17.11 -9.52 -14.16
N VAL A 52 15.79 -9.31 -14.09
CA VAL A 52 15.15 -8.10 -14.60
C VAL A 52 15.58 -6.87 -13.80
N ILE A 53 15.61 -6.96 -12.46
CA ILE A 53 16.08 -5.86 -11.59
C ILE A 53 17.55 -5.54 -11.90
N ALA A 54 18.40 -6.56 -12.02
CA ALA A 54 19.81 -6.37 -12.38
C ALA A 54 19.98 -5.70 -13.76
N LEU A 55 19.16 -6.08 -14.75
CA LEU A 55 19.19 -5.49 -16.08
C LEU A 55 18.80 -4.01 -16.07
N VAL A 56 17.77 -3.64 -15.31
CA VAL A 56 17.34 -2.24 -15.15
C VAL A 56 18.43 -1.39 -14.50
N VAL A 57 19.13 -1.92 -13.49
CA VAL A 57 20.27 -1.25 -12.84
C VAL A 57 21.42 -1.01 -13.84
N VAL A 58 21.76 -1.99 -14.67
CA VAL A 58 22.81 -1.86 -15.70
C VAL A 58 22.44 -0.82 -16.76
N ILE A 59 21.18 -0.82 -17.22
CA ILE A 59 20.71 0.19 -18.21
C ILE A 59 20.71 1.59 -17.59
N GLY A 60 20.29 1.74 -16.34
CA GLY A 60 20.33 3.03 -15.62
C GLY A 60 21.73 3.59 -15.49
N LEU A 61 22.73 2.75 -15.21
CA LEU A 61 24.14 3.17 -15.13
C LEU A 61 24.73 3.56 -16.49
N LEU A 62 24.24 2.99 -17.60
CA LEU A 62 24.72 3.32 -18.95
C LEU A 62 24.14 4.63 -19.51
N VAL A 63 22.95 5.05 -19.07
CA VAL A 63 22.27 6.26 -19.59
C VAL A 63 22.75 7.55 -18.90
N VAL A 64 23.28 7.48 -17.68
CA VAL A 64 23.75 8.68 -16.92
C VAL A 64 25.17 9.13 -17.34
N GLY A 65 25.82 8.40 -18.26
CA GLY A 65 27.23 8.57 -18.57
C GLY A 65 27.59 9.37 -19.83
N GLN A 66 26.81 10.33 -20.34
CA GLN A 66 27.25 11.22 -21.44
C GLN A 66 26.63 12.63 -21.39
N GLY A 67 27.16 13.50 -20.54
CA GLY A 67 26.97 14.95 -20.64
C GLY A 67 28.08 15.58 -21.48
N GLY A 68 27.89 15.62 -22.80
CA GLY A 68 28.83 16.22 -23.75
C GLY A 68 28.86 17.75 -23.65
N THR A 69 30.08 18.30 -23.62
CA THR A 69 30.38 19.72 -23.84
C THR A 69 30.04 20.12 -25.28
N PRO A 70 29.46 21.31 -25.49
CA PRO A 70 29.74 22.07 -26.71
C PRO A 70 30.52 23.34 -26.37
N ALA A 71 31.73 23.43 -26.91
CA ALA A 71 32.39 24.69 -27.16
C ALA A 71 31.78 25.32 -28.41
N THR A 72 31.49 26.62 -28.39
CA THR A 72 31.32 27.41 -29.61
C THR A 72 31.86 28.82 -29.36
N ASP A 73 33.01 29.08 -29.95
CA ASP A 73 33.54 30.41 -30.21
C ASP A 73 32.63 31.12 -31.22
N ALA A 74 32.24 32.37 -30.90
CA ALA A 74 31.80 33.34 -31.90
C ALA A 74 32.19 34.75 -31.44
N THR A 75 33.23 35.26 -32.11
CA THR A 75 33.72 36.63 -32.06
C THR A 75 32.66 37.62 -32.54
N GLY A 76 32.32 38.62 -31.71
CA GLY A 76 31.45 39.74 -32.06
C GLY A 76 31.71 40.98 -31.17
N THR A 77 32.09 42.07 -31.81
CA THR A 77 32.51 43.41 -31.33
C THR A 77 31.50 44.10 -30.36
N PRO A 78 31.95 44.95 -29.40
CA PRO A 78 31.11 45.35 -28.26
C PRO A 78 30.12 46.47 -28.61
N THR A 79 28.87 46.31 -28.17
CA THR A 79 27.90 47.41 -28.02
C THR A 79 27.62 47.58 -26.54
N VAL A 80 27.98 48.76 -26.02
CA VAL A 80 27.78 49.14 -24.62
C VAL A 80 26.28 49.17 -24.31
N THR A 81 25.80 48.28 -23.45
CA THR A 81 24.45 48.36 -22.84
C THR A 81 24.56 47.96 -21.37
N ALA A 82 24.05 48.86 -20.52
CA ALA A 82 23.91 48.84 -19.06
C ALA A 82 24.29 47.55 -18.30
N THR A 83 25.29 47.66 -17.43
CA THR A 83 25.61 46.71 -16.37
C THR A 83 24.45 46.61 -15.38
N ALA A 84 23.64 45.55 -15.49
CA ALA A 84 22.89 45.03 -14.36
C ALA A 84 23.86 44.22 -13.50
N GLU A 85 23.88 44.55 -12.20
CA GLU A 85 24.64 43.84 -11.18
C GLU A 85 24.24 42.36 -11.18
N PRO A 86 25.20 41.40 -11.18
CA PRO A 86 24.86 39.99 -11.10
C PRO A 86 24.30 39.69 -9.70
N THR A 87 22.99 39.47 -9.62
CA THR A 87 22.36 38.81 -8.47
C THR A 87 23.11 37.50 -8.21
N PRO A 88 23.61 37.23 -7.00
CA PRO A 88 24.23 35.96 -6.68
C PRO A 88 23.21 34.85 -6.96
N ALA A 89 23.56 33.93 -7.85
CA ALA A 89 22.79 32.71 -8.06
C ALA A 89 22.69 31.97 -6.71
N PRO A 90 21.51 31.44 -6.33
CA PRO A 90 21.41 30.63 -5.13
C PRO A 90 22.40 29.47 -5.28
N THR A 91 23.37 29.41 -4.37
CA THR A 91 24.22 28.24 -4.22
C THR A 91 23.27 27.09 -3.90
N ALA A 92 23.13 26.15 -4.83
CA ALA A 92 22.53 24.86 -4.54
C ALA A 92 23.42 24.24 -3.45
N THR A 93 23.01 24.39 -2.20
CA THR A 93 23.52 23.53 -1.13
C THR A 93 23.16 22.12 -1.57
N ASP A 94 24.16 21.32 -1.91
CA ASP A 94 24.02 19.86 -2.01
C ASP A 94 23.40 19.41 -0.69
N ALA A 95 22.07 19.28 -0.69
CA ALA A 95 21.35 18.75 0.45
C ALA A 95 21.81 17.30 0.57
N VAL A 96 22.58 17.03 1.61
CA VAL A 96 22.90 15.65 2.00
C VAL A 96 21.57 14.89 2.04
N PRO A 97 21.44 13.76 1.34
CA PRO A 97 20.20 12.99 1.36
C PRO A 97 19.81 12.74 2.81
N ALA A 98 18.56 13.07 3.17
CA ALA A 98 18.06 12.76 4.50
C ALA A 98 18.22 11.25 4.72
N ALA A 99 18.69 10.86 5.91
CA ALA A 99 18.80 9.46 6.23
C ALA A 99 17.40 8.80 6.22
N PRO A 100 17.28 7.54 5.77
CA PRO A 100 16.02 6.83 5.81
C PRO A 100 15.43 6.77 7.22
N VAL A 101 14.12 6.97 7.34
CA VAL A 101 13.40 6.87 8.62
C VAL A 101 13.16 5.39 8.91
N ARG A 102 13.53 4.95 10.12
CA ARG A 102 13.39 3.55 10.57
C ARG A 102 12.67 3.48 11.92
N PRO A 103 11.32 3.46 11.92
CA PRO A 103 10.55 3.17 13.12
C PRO A 103 10.78 1.73 13.58
N THR A 104 10.80 1.51 14.89
CA THR A 104 11.00 0.19 15.50
C THR A 104 9.73 -0.38 16.10
N ASP A 105 8.68 0.44 16.25
CA ASP A 105 7.40 0.05 16.80
C ASP A 105 6.24 0.66 16.01
N CYS A 106 5.14 -0.08 15.86
CA CYS A 106 3.99 0.34 15.07
C CYS A 106 3.28 1.58 15.61
N THR A 107 3.34 1.84 16.91
CA THR A 107 2.75 3.04 17.51
C THR A 107 3.50 4.31 17.11
N GLN A 108 4.78 4.21 16.73
CA GLN A 108 5.58 5.35 16.23
C GLN A 108 5.13 5.84 14.86
N LEU A 109 4.33 5.05 14.13
CA LEU A 109 3.79 5.43 12.83
C LEU A 109 2.64 6.43 12.94
N PHE A 110 2.09 6.67 14.13
CA PHE A 110 0.87 7.43 14.30
C PHE A 110 1.01 8.52 15.37
N PRO A 111 0.23 9.61 15.27
CA PRO A 111 0.09 10.56 16.37
C PRO A 111 -0.53 9.91 17.60
N ALA A 112 -0.24 10.48 18.77
CA ALA A 112 -0.84 10.02 20.04
C ALA A 112 -2.38 10.00 19.96
N GLY A 113 -2.99 8.90 20.42
CA GLY A 113 -4.44 8.70 20.44
C GLY A 113 -5.08 8.32 19.09
N TYR A 114 -4.33 8.34 17.98
CA TYR A 114 -4.88 7.96 16.67
C TYR A 114 -5.33 6.49 16.63
N ILE A 115 -4.49 5.59 17.14
CA ILE A 115 -4.82 4.16 17.19
C ILE A 115 -6.03 3.89 18.09
N ASP A 116 -6.13 4.58 19.22
CA ASP A 116 -7.29 4.48 20.10
C ASP A 116 -8.57 4.91 19.36
N SER A 117 -8.51 5.96 18.55
CA SER A 117 -9.67 6.45 17.78
C SER A 117 -10.15 5.48 16.70
N VAL A 118 -9.23 4.81 15.99
CA VAL A 118 -9.60 3.87 14.91
C VAL A 118 -9.93 2.47 15.42
N THR A 119 -9.58 2.17 16.67
CA THR A 119 -9.94 0.92 17.35
C THR A 119 -11.11 1.08 18.32
N GLU A 120 -11.68 2.29 18.41
CA GLU A 120 -12.86 2.57 19.20
C GLU A 120 -14.02 1.65 18.77
N GLY A 121 -14.52 0.83 19.69
CA GLY A 121 -15.52 -0.21 19.43
C GLY A 121 -14.97 -1.64 19.44
N GLY A 122 -13.65 -1.83 19.53
CA GLY A 122 -13.01 -3.12 19.83
C GLY A 122 -13.09 -4.18 18.72
N ILE A 123 -13.58 -3.81 17.53
CA ILE A 123 -13.61 -4.70 16.36
C ILE A 123 -12.20 -4.87 15.79
N LEU A 124 -11.48 -3.74 15.63
CA LEU A 124 -10.12 -3.71 15.14
C LEU A 124 -9.14 -3.55 16.29
N GLU A 125 -7.95 -4.11 16.12
CA GLU A 125 -6.83 -4.04 17.05
C GLU A 125 -5.55 -3.88 16.23
N LEU A 126 -4.61 -3.07 16.75
CA LEU A 126 -3.27 -2.95 16.18
C LEU A 126 -2.41 -4.10 16.70
N ASN A 127 -1.82 -4.86 15.77
CA ASN A 127 -0.98 -6.03 16.02
C ASN A 127 -1.64 -7.06 16.95
N PRO A 128 -2.84 -7.57 16.61
CA PRO A 128 -3.51 -8.55 17.44
C PRO A 128 -2.66 -9.82 17.55
N ALA A 129 -2.79 -10.55 18.66
CA ALA A 129 -1.92 -11.68 18.99
C ALA A 129 -1.89 -12.82 17.94
N TRP A 130 -2.91 -12.94 17.09
CA TRP A 130 -2.96 -13.93 16.01
C TRP A 130 -2.14 -13.50 14.77
N ALA A 131 -1.84 -12.21 14.63
CA ALA A 131 -1.19 -11.61 13.48
C ALA A 131 0.34 -11.52 13.62
N GLN A 132 0.92 -12.32 14.52
CA GLN A 132 2.36 -12.32 14.76
C GLN A 132 3.14 -12.67 13.48
N PRO A 133 4.34 -12.10 13.27
CA PRO A 133 5.07 -12.18 12.00
C PRO A 133 5.45 -13.60 11.56
N ASP A 134 5.53 -14.54 12.51
CA ASP A 134 5.79 -15.96 12.27
C ASP A 134 4.56 -16.74 11.79
N LEU A 135 3.36 -16.15 11.94
CA LEU A 135 2.07 -16.77 11.60
C LEU A 135 1.41 -16.13 10.36
N ALA A 136 1.72 -14.88 10.03
CA ALA A 136 1.14 -14.15 8.91
C ALA A 136 2.10 -14.11 7.70
N THR A 137 1.97 -15.08 6.78
CA THR A 137 2.90 -15.21 5.62
C THR A 137 2.32 -14.80 4.27
N GLU A 138 1.03 -14.45 4.18
CA GLU A 138 0.34 -14.27 2.88
C GLU A 138 -0.20 -12.85 2.63
N PHE A 139 -0.36 -12.07 3.69
CA PHE A 139 -0.62 -10.64 3.60
C PHE A 139 0.74 -9.97 3.79
N ILE A 140 1.18 -9.29 2.75
CA ILE A 140 2.36 -8.42 2.70
C ILE A 140 1.87 -7.18 1.97
N GLY A 141 2.39 -6.00 2.29
CA GLY A 141 1.91 -4.68 1.87
C GLY A 141 1.83 -4.38 0.36
N SER A 142 1.83 -5.39 -0.51
CA SER A 142 1.57 -5.36 -1.95
C SER A 142 0.91 -6.67 -2.44
N ASN A 143 0.15 -6.64 -3.54
CA ASN A 143 -0.23 -7.85 -4.31
C ASN A 143 0.71 -8.11 -5.51
N ASP A 144 1.48 -7.11 -5.93
CA ASP A 144 2.47 -7.31 -6.99
C ASP A 144 3.63 -8.20 -6.51
N ASN A 145 3.86 -9.31 -7.22
CA ASN A 145 4.86 -10.30 -6.81
C ASN A 145 6.29 -9.74 -6.75
N ALA A 146 6.64 -8.78 -7.61
CA ALA A 146 7.98 -8.21 -7.61
C ALA A 146 8.17 -7.27 -6.42
N LEU A 147 7.17 -6.43 -6.11
CA LEU A 147 7.19 -5.59 -4.92
C LEU A 147 7.18 -6.43 -3.63
N VAL A 148 6.36 -7.48 -3.56
CA VAL A 148 6.33 -8.43 -2.44
C VAL A 148 7.70 -9.07 -2.21
N ALA A 149 8.42 -9.43 -3.27
CA ALA A 149 9.75 -10.01 -3.14
C ALA A 149 10.75 -9.02 -2.49
N VAL A 150 10.71 -7.75 -2.88
CA VAL A 150 11.57 -6.70 -2.28
C VAL A 150 11.20 -6.47 -0.82
N ILE A 151 9.90 -6.34 -0.52
CA ILE A 151 9.41 -6.15 0.86
C ILE A 151 9.83 -7.35 1.72
N SER A 152 9.62 -8.57 1.23
CA SER A 152 9.92 -9.81 1.96
C SER A 152 11.42 -9.99 2.23
N ALA A 153 12.27 -9.64 1.27
CA ALA A 153 13.72 -9.73 1.40
C ALA A 153 14.29 -8.75 2.44
N ASN A 154 13.55 -7.69 2.77
CA ASN A 154 13.89 -6.75 3.83
C ASN A 154 13.46 -7.33 5.18
N THR A 155 14.34 -8.11 5.83
CA THR A 155 14.04 -8.79 7.09
C THR A 155 13.93 -7.85 8.28
N ASP A 156 14.53 -6.66 8.19
CA ASP A 156 14.49 -5.64 9.24
C ASP A 156 13.31 -4.67 9.09
N ARG A 157 12.36 -4.96 8.18
CA ARG A 157 11.17 -4.14 8.00
C ARG A 157 10.32 -4.16 9.27
N LEU A 158 9.74 -3.01 9.59
CA LEU A 158 8.63 -2.97 10.53
C LEU A 158 7.38 -3.52 9.83
N ASN A 159 6.66 -4.43 10.49
CA ASN A 159 5.38 -4.94 10.02
C ASN A 159 4.28 -4.61 11.03
N CYS A 160 3.22 -3.95 10.57
CA CYS A 160 2.10 -3.52 11.38
C CYS A 160 0.78 -3.97 10.76
N ILE A 161 -0.06 -4.63 11.54
CA ILE A 161 -1.36 -5.12 11.09
C ILE A 161 -2.44 -4.47 11.93
N LEU A 162 -3.34 -3.73 11.30
CA LEU A 162 -4.64 -3.39 11.87
C LEU A 162 -5.62 -4.45 11.40
N GLY A 163 -6.01 -5.36 12.28
CA GLY A 163 -6.87 -6.50 11.95
C GLY A 163 -7.98 -6.67 12.96
N LYS A 164 -8.91 -7.59 12.70
CA LYS A 164 -9.95 -7.92 13.68
C LYS A 164 -9.32 -8.45 14.98
N SER A 165 -9.80 -8.00 16.12
CA SER A 165 -9.41 -8.53 17.44
C SER A 165 -9.75 -10.02 17.58
N SER A 166 -10.83 -10.47 16.93
CA SER A 166 -11.35 -11.84 17.04
C SER A 166 -10.61 -12.90 16.20
N GLY A 167 -9.61 -12.54 15.40
CA GLY A 167 -8.89 -13.46 14.50
C GLY A 167 -8.81 -13.00 13.04
N GLY A 168 -8.09 -13.75 12.22
CA GLY A 168 -7.91 -13.45 10.80
C GLY A 168 -9.20 -13.38 9.96
N GLY A 169 -9.07 -12.88 8.74
CA GLY A 169 -10.13 -12.81 7.75
C GLY A 169 -9.89 -11.69 6.74
N ASP A 170 -10.93 -11.35 5.98
CA ASP A 170 -10.80 -10.45 4.82
C ASP A 170 -10.93 -8.97 5.18
N LEU A 171 -10.74 -8.62 6.46
CA LEU A 171 -10.83 -7.27 7.00
C LEU A 171 -9.51 -6.90 7.67
N GLY A 172 -8.76 -5.98 7.08
CA GLY A 172 -7.54 -5.46 7.70
C GLY A 172 -6.75 -4.51 6.84
N ILE A 173 -5.81 -3.81 7.48
CA ILE A 173 -4.75 -3.02 6.86
C ILE A 173 -3.43 -3.61 7.32
N GLU A 174 -2.53 -3.86 6.39
CA GLU A 174 -1.13 -4.12 6.70
C GLU A 174 -0.28 -2.96 6.20
N THR A 175 0.70 -2.58 7.02
CA THR A 175 1.70 -1.60 6.67
C THR A 175 3.08 -2.18 6.94
N ASN A 176 3.91 -2.22 5.91
CA ASN A 176 5.34 -2.46 6.06
C ASN A 176 6.10 -1.14 5.92
N VAL A 177 7.09 -0.91 6.79
CA VAL A 177 8.04 0.20 6.65
C VAL A 177 9.43 -0.40 6.52
N LEU A 178 10.09 -0.10 5.41
CA LEU A 178 11.41 -0.64 5.11
C LEU A 178 12.34 0.42 4.53
N VAL A 179 13.64 0.19 4.71
CA VAL A 179 14.70 1.01 4.11
C VAL A 179 15.17 0.36 2.82
N VAL A 180 15.23 1.15 1.75
CA VAL A 180 15.70 0.77 0.43
C VAL A 180 16.71 1.78 -0.09
N ASP A 181 17.60 1.35 -0.99
CA ASP A 181 18.47 2.30 -1.68
C ASP A 181 17.73 3.06 -2.80
N ALA A 182 18.36 4.11 -3.34
CA ALA A 182 17.77 4.96 -4.37
C ALA A 182 17.43 4.19 -5.67
N ALA A 183 18.24 3.19 -6.02
CA ALA A 183 18.00 2.36 -7.20
C ALA A 183 16.74 1.49 -7.03
N THR A 184 16.60 0.87 -5.86
CA THR A 184 15.44 0.06 -5.48
C THR A 184 14.18 0.90 -5.37
N GLN A 185 14.26 2.10 -4.78
CA GLN A 185 13.14 3.05 -4.75
C GLN A 185 12.67 3.40 -6.16
N THR A 186 13.59 3.77 -7.06
CA THR A 186 13.27 4.10 -8.45
C THR A 186 12.64 2.91 -9.19
N ALA A 187 13.20 1.71 -9.00
CA ALA A 187 12.68 0.48 -9.60
C ALA A 187 11.28 0.11 -9.07
N ALA A 188 11.02 0.31 -7.77
CA ALA A 188 9.71 0.05 -7.18
C ALA A 188 8.64 1.01 -7.75
N ILE A 189 8.96 2.30 -7.89
CA ILE A 189 8.07 3.29 -8.52
C ILE A 189 7.79 2.94 -9.99
N ALA A 190 8.83 2.58 -10.75
CA ALA A 190 8.66 2.14 -12.13
C ALA A 190 7.75 0.90 -12.21
N ARG A 191 7.97 -0.09 -11.35
CA ARG A 191 7.16 -1.31 -11.29
C ARG A 191 5.70 -1.02 -10.94
N MET A 192 5.44 -0.10 -10.01
CA MET A 192 4.07 0.31 -9.66
C MET A 192 3.36 0.98 -10.84
N ASN A 193 4.03 1.87 -11.58
CA ASN A 193 3.47 2.45 -12.80
C ASN A 193 3.15 1.39 -13.85
N GLU A 194 4.05 0.43 -14.09
CA GLU A 194 3.81 -0.70 -14.99
C GLU A 194 2.65 -1.59 -14.55
N ALA A 195 2.46 -1.74 -13.23
CA ALA A 195 1.36 -2.48 -12.64
C ALA A 195 0.03 -1.69 -12.63
N GLY A 196 0.01 -0.46 -13.14
CA GLY A 196 -1.20 0.36 -13.28
C GLY A 196 -1.54 1.21 -12.06
N PHE A 197 -0.61 1.38 -11.11
CA PHE A 197 -0.81 2.29 -9.98
C PHE A 197 -0.80 3.73 -10.48
N THR A 198 -1.62 4.57 -9.87
CA THR A 198 -1.53 6.02 -10.05
C THR A 198 -0.47 6.55 -9.10
N CYS A 199 0.67 6.99 -9.65
CA CYS A 199 1.77 7.56 -8.89
C CYS A 199 1.87 9.08 -9.09
N SER A 200 1.99 9.83 -8.01
CA SER A 200 2.16 11.29 -8.00
C SER A 200 3.14 11.73 -6.92
N GLU A 201 3.72 12.91 -7.12
CA GLU A 201 4.55 13.54 -6.09
C GLU A 201 3.66 14.08 -4.96
N GLU A 202 3.97 13.72 -3.71
CA GLU A 202 3.27 14.18 -2.51
C GLU A 202 4.29 14.34 -1.38
N THR A 203 4.22 15.43 -0.61
CA THR A 203 5.04 15.63 0.62
C THR A 203 6.54 15.32 0.42
N GLY A 204 7.12 15.75 -0.71
CA GLY A 204 8.54 15.53 -1.05
C GLY A 204 8.91 14.08 -1.38
N GLY A 205 7.94 13.20 -1.59
CA GLY A 205 8.12 11.82 -2.02
C GLY A 205 7.17 11.44 -3.15
N THR A 206 7.14 10.16 -3.50
CA THR A 206 6.20 9.60 -4.46
C THR A 206 5.16 8.76 -3.74
N MET A 207 3.88 9.12 -3.90
CA MET A 207 2.72 8.34 -3.46
C MET A 207 2.16 7.57 -4.66
N CYS A 208 2.01 6.26 -4.53
CA CYS A 208 1.40 5.40 -5.53
C CYS A 208 0.16 4.71 -4.94
N PHE A 209 -0.93 4.65 -5.70
CA PHE A 209 -2.21 4.12 -5.24
C PHE A 209 -2.87 3.24 -6.31
N THR A 210 -3.48 2.15 -5.86
CA THR A 210 -4.44 1.36 -6.65
C THR A 210 -5.56 0.87 -5.75
N GLU A 211 -6.75 0.71 -6.32
CA GLU A 211 -7.92 0.16 -5.63
C GLU A 211 -8.81 -0.56 -6.64
N THR A 212 -9.33 -1.70 -6.21
CA THR A 212 -10.25 -2.52 -6.99
C THR A 212 -11.45 -2.88 -6.11
N THR A 213 -12.63 -2.88 -6.71
CA THR A 213 -13.85 -3.39 -6.08
C THR A 213 -14.36 -4.60 -6.85
N GLU A 214 -14.62 -5.68 -6.13
CA GLU A 214 -15.12 -6.96 -6.64
C GLU A 214 -16.30 -7.43 -5.75
N ASP A 215 -16.94 -8.56 -6.09
CA ASP A 215 -18.06 -9.12 -5.31
C ASP A 215 -17.67 -9.42 -3.86
N ALA A 216 -16.40 -9.76 -3.62
CA ALA A 216 -15.87 -10.05 -2.28
C ALA A 216 -15.53 -8.78 -1.47
N GLY A 217 -15.60 -7.61 -2.10
CA GLY A 217 -15.49 -6.28 -1.49
C GLY A 217 -14.40 -5.41 -2.11
N THR A 218 -13.84 -4.48 -1.34
CA THR A 218 -12.91 -3.45 -1.83
C THR A 218 -11.52 -3.67 -1.25
N TYR A 219 -10.53 -3.65 -2.14
CA TYR A 219 -9.13 -3.93 -1.84
C TYR A 219 -8.28 -2.86 -2.48
N GLY A 220 -7.16 -2.54 -1.86
CA GLY A 220 -6.22 -1.62 -2.48
C GLY A 220 -4.90 -1.55 -1.78
N GLU A 221 -4.03 -0.76 -2.39
CA GLU A 221 -2.67 -0.56 -1.97
C GLU A 221 -2.31 0.92 -2.07
N ARG A 222 -1.47 1.35 -1.13
CA ARG A 222 -0.91 2.70 -1.09
C ARG A 222 0.53 2.61 -0.65
N HIS A 223 1.42 3.09 -1.50
CA HIS A 223 2.84 3.10 -1.27
C HIS A 223 3.36 4.53 -1.23
N PHE A 224 4.22 4.82 -0.27
CA PHE A 224 4.95 6.09 -0.23
C PHE A 224 6.45 5.80 -0.22
N LEU A 225 7.19 6.49 -1.08
CA LEU A 225 8.64 6.38 -1.16
C LEU A 225 9.30 7.76 -1.11
N ARG A 226 10.22 7.94 -0.16
CA ARG A 226 10.97 9.18 0.05
C ARG A 226 12.27 8.89 0.79
N ASP A 227 13.38 9.45 0.32
CA ASP A 227 14.67 9.43 1.01
C ASP A 227 15.09 8.03 1.50
N GLY A 228 14.88 7.00 0.65
CA GLY A 228 15.20 5.60 0.96
C GLY A 228 14.25 4.94 1.97
N THR A 229 13.16 5.58 2.36
CA THR A 229 12.09 5.00 3.17
C THR A 229 10.94 4.59 2.26
N TRP A 230 10.48 3.34 2.38
CA TRP A 230 9.29 2.85 1.70
C TRP A 230 8.24 2.43 2.73
N ILE A 231 7.08 3.06 2.67
CA ILE A 231 5.86 2.67 3.39
C ILE A 231 4.97 1.94 2.40
N ALA A 232 4.74 0.65 2.60
CA ALA A 232 3.88 -0.18 1.76
C ALA A 232 2.63 -0.56 2.56
N THR A 233 1.48 0.02 2.18
CA THR A 233 0.19 -0.24 2.83
C THR A 233 -0.70 -1.05 1.89
N ARG A 234 -1.28 -2.14 2.39
CA ARG A 234 -2.33 -2.91 1.70
C ARG A 234 -3.55 -3.02 2.60
N TRP A 235 -4.75 -2.89 2.05
CA TRP A 235 -5.99 -3.11 2.79
C TRP A 235 -6.95 -4.05 2.07
N SER A 236 -7.82 -4.66 2.87
CA SER A 236 -8.90 -5.53 2.46
C SER A 236 -10.14 -5.16 3.27
N ASN A 237 -11.21 -4.73 2.60
CA ASN A 237 -12.52 -4.37 3.17
C ASN A 237 -12.52 -3.34 4.30
N THR A 238 -11.40 -2.69 4.58
CA THR A 238 -11.27 -1.60 5.56
C THR A 238 -10.33 -0.53 5.02
N SER A 239 -10.89 0.50 4.41
CA SER A 239 -10.15 1.68 3.99
C SER A 239 -10.34 2.76 5.05
N ILE A 240 -9.31 3.02 5.85
CA ILE A 240 -9.29 4.17 6.75
C ILE A 240 -8.76 5.35 5.95
N THR A 241 -9.63 6.34 5.72
CA THR A 241 -9.26 7.54 4.98
C THR A 241 -8.03 8.19 5.60
N GLY A 242 -7.02 8.42 4.77
CA GLY A 242 -5.78 9.07 5.20
C GLY A 242 -4.82 8.20 6.01
N TRP A 243 -5.04 6.89 6.15
CA TRP A 243 -4.16 6.00 6.92
C TRP A 243 -2.67 6.20 6.58
N THR A 244 -2.28 6.00 5.33
CA THR A 244 -0.88 6.15 4.90
C THR A 244 -0.42 7.61 4.98
N GLN A 245 -1.29 8.58 4.70
CA GLN A 245 -0.97 10.01 4.82
C GLN A 245 -0.66 10.40 6.27
N THR A 246 -1.41 9.89 7.24
CA THR A 246 -1.14 10.07 8.67
C THR A 246 0.25 9.55 9.02
N ILE A 247 0.62 8.37 8.51
CA ILE A 247 1.97 7.81 8.71
C ILE A 247 3.03 8.70 8.10
N VAL A 248 2.84 9.12 6.85
CA VAL A 248 3.77 10.04 6.16
C VAL A 248 3.96 11.33 6.97
N SER A 249 2.86 11.95 7.43
CA SER A 249 2.94 13.19 8.21
C SER A 249 3.61 13.01 9.58
N THR A 250 3.54 11.81 10.16
CA THR A 250 4.18 11.48 11.44
C THR A 250 5.68 11.27 11.27
N LEU A 251 6.09 10.58 10.19
CA LEU A 251 7.49 10.25 9.94
C LEU A 251 8.27 11.37 9.25
N PHE A 252 7.59 12.24 8.48
CA PHE A 252 8.17 13.34 7.73
C PHE A 252 7.48 14.67 8.08
N PRO A 253 7.65 15.16 9.32
CA PRO A 253 7.12 16.47 9.71
C PRO A 253 7.77 17.58 8.85
N ALA A 254 7.01 18.65 8.64
CA ALA A 254 7.43 19.84 7.89
C ALA A 254 8.58 20.60 8.57
#